data_AF-A0A2V9LX22-F1
#
_entry.id   AF-A0A2V9LX22-F1
#
_cell.length_a   1.000
_cell.length_b   1.000
_cell.length_c   1.000
_cell.angle_alpha   90.00
_cell.angle_beta   90.00
_cell.angle_gamma   90.00
#
_symmetry.space_group_name_H-M   'P 1'
#
loop_
_entity.id
_entity.type
_entity.pdbx_description
1 polymer ?
#
loop_
_entity_poly.entity_id
_entity_poly.type
_entity_poly.pdbx_seq_one_letter_code
_entity_poly.pdbx_strand_id
1 'polypeptide(L)'
;MGAEDLERDGFQVTKKVFISPKDTALLDPVRKRKITICNLFANDGLPMCDIVRVLDEKYEHVVMVLLEQGLIRERRKNPRPVREERRRSLFRKF
;
A
#
# COMPACT_ATOMS: atom_id res chain seq x y z
N MET A 1 -16.45 11.45 -21.82
CA MET A 1 -16.51 10.19 -21.06
C MET A 1 -15.69 10.42 -19.79
N GLY A 2 -16.36 10.77 -18.69
CA GLY A 2 -15.68 11.20 -17.47
C GLY A 2 -14.90 10.04 -16.87
N ALA A 3 -13.61 10.26 -16.58
CA ALA A 3 -12.93 9.37 -15.65
C ALA A 3 -13.58 9.60 -14.30
N GLU A 4 -14.49 8.72 -13.91
CA GLU A 4 -14.95 8.66 -12.52
C GLU A 4 -13.70 8.45 -11.68
N ASP A 5 -13.31 9.48 -10.93
CA ASP A 5 -12.29 9.36 -9.90
C ASP A 5 -12.87 8.41 -8.85
N LEU A 6 -12.61 7.11 -9.02
CA LEU A 6 -13.11 6.08 -8.11
C LEU A 6 -12.51 6.34 -6.73
N GLU A 7 -13.34 6.80 -5.81
CA GLU A 7 -12.97 6.93 -4.41
C GLU A 7 -13.21 5.58 -3.72
N ARG A 8 -12.22 5.11 -2.95
CA ARG A 8 -12.36 3.94 -2.10
C ARG A 8 -11.69 4.20 -0.76
N ASP A 9 -12.40 3.91 0.33
CA ASP A 9 -11.92 4.10 1.70
C ASP A 9 -11.44 5.56 1.98
N GLY A 10 -12.00 6.56 1.28
CA GLY A 10 -11.61 7.96 1.39
C GLY A 10 -10.36 8.36 0.59
N PHE A 11 -9.83 7.47 -0.25
CA PHE A 11 -8.68 7.73 -1.13
C PHE A 11 -9.08 7.71 -2.60
N GLN A 12 -8.35 8.47 -3.41
CA GLN A 12 -8.47 8.39 -4.86
C GLN A 12 -7.75 7.13 -5.35
N VAL A 13 -8.49 6.21 -5.98
CA VAL A 13 -7.93 5.01 -6.60
C VAL A 13 -7.33 5.37 -7.95
N THR A 14 -6.11 4.92 -8.21
CA THR A 14 -5.48 5.14 -9.51
C THR A 14 -5.92 4.08 -10.50
N LYS A 15 -5.91 4.40 -11.80
CA LYS A 15 -6.16 3.43 -12.88
C LYS A 15 -4.98 2.46 -13.11
N LYS A 16 -4.06 2.36 -12.14
CA LYS A 16 -2.86 1.54 -12.25
C LYS A 16 -3.25 0.07 -12.13
N VAL A 17 -2.91 -0.71 -13.14
CA VAL A 17 -3.02 -2.18 -13.08
C VAL A 17 -1.87 -2.72 -12.24
N PHE A 18 -2.20 -3.51 -11.22
CA PHE A 18 -1.18 -4.19 -10.42
C PHE A 18 -0.84 -5.55 -11.04
N ILE A 19 0.39 -5.68 -11.54
CA ILE A 19 0.89 -6.95 -12.07
C ILE A 19 1.66 -7.65 -10.95
N SER A 20 1.11 -8.76 -10.46
CA SER A 20 1.79 -9.60 -9.48
C SER A 20 3.06 -10.22 -10.10
N PRO A 21 4.23 -10.14 -9.45
CA PRO A 21 5.45 -10.74 -9.99
C PRO A 21 5.33 -12.27 -10.02
N LYS A 22 5.87 -12.90 -11.07
CA LYS A 22 5.72 -14.35 -11.29
C LYS A 22 6.42 -15.21 -10.23
N ASP A 23 7.56 -14.75 -9.72
CA ASP A 23 8.38 -15.51 -8.76
C ASP A 23 8.15 -15.07 -7.32
N THR A 24 6.89 -15.06 -6.88
CA THR A 24 6.56 -14.70 -5.49
C THR A 24 7.23 -15.63 -4.48
N ALA A 25 7.52 -16.88 -4.83
CA ALA A 25 8.11 -17.88 -3.94
C ALA A 25 9.48 -17.47 -3.36
N LEU A 26 10.29 -16.74 -4.13
CA LEU A 26 11.64 -16.31 -3.74
C LEU A 26 11.66 -15.01 -2.93
N LEU A 27 10.51 -14.36 -2.78
CA LEU A 27 10.41 -13.11 -2.05
C LEU A 27 10.44 -13.35 -0.54
N ASP A 28 11.07 -12.42 0.18
CA ASP A 28 11.00 -12.40 1.63
C ASP A 28 9.54 -12.20 2.09
N PRO A 29 9.20 -12.63 3.32
CA PRO A 29 7.83 -12.55 3.82
C PRO A 29 7.23 -11.14 3.78
N VAL A 30 8.05 -10.09 3.95
CA VAL A 30 7.58 -8.69 3.94
C VAL A 30 7.20 -8.28 2.52
N ARG A 31 8.02 -8.60 1.52
CA ARG A 31 7.68 -8.35 0.11
C ARG A 31 6.46 -9.13 -0.34
N LYS A 32 6.35 -10.41 0.04
CA LYS A 32 5.15 -11.23 -0.23
C LYS A 32 3.91 -10.54 0.32
N ARG A 33 3.96 -10.07 1.57
CA ARG A 33 2.85 -9.37 2.22
C ARG A 33 2.42 -8.11 1.45
N LYS A 34 3.37 -7.28 1.03
CA LYS A 34 3.09 -6.07 0.22
C LYS A 34 2.38 -6.41 -1.10
N ILE A 35 2.83 -7.47 -1.78
CA ILE A 35 2.22 -7.94 -3.03
C ILE A 35 0.80 -8.44 -2.79
N THR A 36 0.58 -9.23 -1.73
CA THR A 36 -0.75 -9.72 -1.37
C THR A 36 -1.72 -8.57 -1.10
N ILE A 37 -1.29 -7.54 -0.34
CA ILE A 37 -2.08 -6.32 -0.11
C ILE A 37 -2.48 -5.67 -1.44
N CYS A 38 -1.53 -5.49 -2.34
CA CYS A 38 -1.77 -4.87 -3.64
C CYS A 38 -2.70 -5.70 -4.53
N ASN A 39 -2.54 -7.02 -4.54
CA ASN A 39 -3.40 -7.93 -5.30
C ASN A 39 -4.84 -7.88 -4.79
N LEU A 40 -5.03 -8.00 -3.47
CA LEU A 40 -6.36 -7.96 -2.86
C LEU A 40 -7.09 -6.65 -3.13
N PHE A 41 -6.35 -5.52 -3.13
CA PHE A 41 -6.94 -4.23 -3.39
C PHE A 41 -7.25 -3.99 -4.87
N ALA A 42 -6.25 -4.17 -5.75
CA ALA A 42 -6.32 -3.77 -7.14
C ALA A 42 -6.96 -4.81 -8.05
N ASN A 43 -6.75 -6.10 -7.76
CA ASN A 43 -7.23 -7.19 -8.60
C ASN A 43 -8.52 -7.81 -8.03
N ASP A 44 -8.54 -8.08 -6.72
CA ASP A 44 -9.73 -8.66 -6.06
C ASP A 44 -10.75 -7.59 -5.63
N GLY A 45 -10.37 -6.31 -5.68
CA GLY A 45 -11.28 -5.19 -5.44
C GLY A 45 -11.70 -4.99 -3.98
N LEU A 46 -11.03 -5.64 -3.02
CA LEU A 46 -11.41 -5.59 -1.62
C LEU A 46 -11.21 -4.18 -1.00
N PRO A 47 -12.09 -3.78 -0.07
CA PRO A 47 -11.89 -2.57 0.73
C PRO A 47 -10.76 -2.77 1.75
N MET A 48 -10.10 -1.68 2.15
CA MET A 48 -8.93 -1.74 3.04
C MET A 48 -9.24 -2.40 4.39
N CYS A 49 -10.45 -2.20 4.92
CA CYS A 49 -10.92 -2.81 6.17
C CYS A 49 -10.97 -4.34 6.11
N ASP A 50 -11.35 -4.91 4.96
CA ASP A 50 -11.40 -6.36 4.80
C ASP A 50 -10.00 -6.94 4.60
N ILE A 51 -9.13 -6.22 3.90
CA ILE A 51 -7.70 -6.61 3.76
C ILE A 51 -7.02 -6.65 5.13
N VAL A 52 -7.27 -5.65 5.98
CA VAL A 52 -6.79 -5.61 7.38
C VAL A 52 -7.20 -6.86 8.14
N ARG A 53 -8.47 -7.27 8.04
CA ARG A 53 -8.99 -8.44 8.74
C ARG A 53 -8.44 -9.76 8.19
N VAL A 54 -8.38 -9.90 6.87
CA VAL A 54 -7.91 -11.13 6.20
C VAL A 54 -6.42 -11.35 6.46
N LEU A 55 -5.63 -10.28 6.50
CA LEU A 55 -4.18 -10.37 6.65
C LEU A 55 -3.70 -10.21 8.10
N ASP A 56 -4.60 -9.88 9.04
CA ASP A 56 -4.26 -9.47 10.41
C ASP A 56 -3.21 -8.35 10.42
N GLU A 57 -3.43 -7.34 9.58
CA GLU A 57 -2.50 -6.23 9.34
C GLU A 57 -3.02 -4.91 9.90
N LYS A 58 -2.12 -3.98 10.20
CA LYS A 58 -2.53 -2.63 10.63
C LYS A 58 -3.06 -1.84 9.45
N TYR A 59 -4.16 -1.10 9.64
CA TYR A 59 -4.72 -0.21 8.62
C TYR A 59 -3.69 0.76 8.05
N GLU A 60 -2.87 1.38 8.91
CA GLU A 60 -1.79 2.27 8.50
C GLU A 60 -0.78 1.60 7.56
N HIS A 61 -0.46 0.33 7.82
CA HIS A 61 0.47 -0.43 6.98
C HIS A 61 -0.14 -0.72 5.61
N VAL A 62 -1.42 -1.10 5.55
CA VAL A 62 -2.15 -1.28 4.27
C VAL A 62 -2.16 0.01 3.45
N VAL A 63 -2.54 1.14 4.06
CA VAL A 63 -2.55 2.45 3.40
C VAL A 63 -1.17 2.82 2.88
N MET A 64 -0.12 2.67 3.69
CA MET A 64 1.25 3.00 3.31
C MET A 64 1.70 2.16 2.11
N VAL A 65 1.43 0.86 2.09
CA VAL A 65 1.79 -0.02 0.97
C VAL A 65 1.08 0.41 -0.32
N LEU A 66 -0.22 0.72 -0.25
CA LEU A 66 -0.99 1.16 -1.41
C LEU A 66 -0.53 2.53 -1.94
N LEU A 67 -0.11 3.44 -1.06
CA LEU A 67 0.49 4.73 -1.41
C LEU A 67 1.87 4.54 -2.06
N GLU A 68 2.76 3.75 -1.45
CA GLU A 68 4.09 3.44 -1.98
C GLU A 68 4.00 2.83 -3.38
N GLN A 69 3.01 1.96 -3.62
CA GLN A 69 2.77 1.36 -4.93
C GLN A 69 1.95 2.23 -5.87
N GLY A 70 1.49 3.41 -5.43
CA GLY A 70 0.73 4.37 -6.23
C GLY A 70 -0.62 3.83 -6.71
N LEU A 71 -1.21 2.88 -5.98
CA LEU A 71 -2.55 2.36 -6.22
C LEU A 71 -3.63 3.29 -5.66
N ILE A 72 -3.26 4.08 -4.65
CA ILE A 72 -4.11 5.13 -4.09
C ILE A 72 -3.34 6.45 -4.01
N ARG A 73 -4.07 7.55 -3.88
CA ARG A 73 -3.53 8.89 -3.60
C ARG A 73 -4.33 9.54 -2.47
N GLU A 74 -3.62 10.26 -1.60
CA GLU A 74 -4.28 11.14 -0.62
C GLU A 74 -5.04 12.25 -1.35
N ARG A 75 -6.31 12.45 -1.00
CA ARG A 75 -7.18 13.51 -1.55
C ARG A 75 -6.80 14.92 -1.08
N ARG A 76 -5.76 15.07 -0.25
CA ARG A 76 -5.46 16.35 0.44
C ARG A 76 -4.97 17.43 -0.54
N LYS A 77 -5.54 18.63 -0.41
CA LYS A 77 -5.12 19.87 -1.09
C LYS A 77 -3.71 20.39 -0.69
N ASN A 78 -3.03 19.76 0.28
CA ASN A 78 -1.66 20.12 0.68
C ASN A 78 -0.93 18.91 1.27
N PRO A 79 0.07 18.33 0.58
CA PRO A 79 0.84 17.21 1.10
C PRO A 79 1.72 17.69 2.25
N ARG A 80 1.61 17.06 3.43
CA ARG A 80 2.66 17.17 4.45
C ARG A 80 3.77 16.18 4.06
N PRO A 81 5.05 16.59 4.04
CA PRO A 81 6.13 15.68 3.69
C PRO A 81 6.13 14.51 4.67
N VAL A 82 5.99 13.29 4.14
CA VAL A 82 6.18 12.06 4.89
C VAL A 82 7.62 12.08 5.40
N ARG A 83 7.79 12.30 6.71
CA ARG A 83 9.08 12.14 7.37
C ARG A 83 9.41 10.64 7.30
N GLU A 84 10.22 10.26 6.33
CA GLU A 84 11.00 9.03 6.39
C GLU A 84 11.83 9.07 7.68
N GLU A 85 11.34 8.43 8.73
CA GLU A 85 12.10 8.22 9.94
C GLU A 85 13.23 7.24 9.60
N ARG A 86 14.37 7.81 9.19
CA ARG A 86 15.63 7.10 9.01
C ARG A 86 15.92 6.35 10.30
N ARG A 87 15.70 5.03 10.29
CA ARG A 87 16.35 4.09 11.21
C ARG A 87 17.87 4.19 11.00
N ARG A 88 18.50 5.21 11.58
CA ARG A 88 19.94 5.19 11.87
C ARG A 88 20.11 4.49 13.21
N SER A 89 20.31 3.19 13.12
CA SER A 89 20.95 2.39 14.15
C SER A 89 22.28 3.05 14.55
N LEU A 90 22.30 3.76 15.67
CA LEU A 90 23.54 4.15 16.33
C LEU A 90 24.01 2.96 17.16
N PHE A 91 24.67 2.00 16.51
CA PHE A 91 25.62 1.15 17.22
C PHE A 91 26.78 2.05 17.66
N ARG A 92 26.77 2.45 18.93
CA ARG A 92 27.90 3.12 19.58
C ARG A 92 28.75 2.01 20.21
N LYS A 93 29.90 1.73 19.58
CA LYS A 93 30.90 0.76 20.05
C LYS A 93 31.65 1.39 21.25
N PHE A 94 31.91 0.55 22.25
CA PHE A 94 32.71 0.85 23.45
C PHE A 94 34.16 1.18 23.09
#